data_AF-A0A150VIJ5-F1
#
_entry.id   AF-A0A150VIJ5-F1
#
_cell.length_a   1.000
_cell.length_b   1.000
_cell.length_c   1.000
_cell.angle_alpha   90.00
_cell.angle_beta   90.00
_cell.angle_gamma   90.00
#
_symmetry.space_group_name_H-M   'P 1'
#
loop_
_entity.id
_entity.type
_entity.pdbx_description
1 polymer ?
#
loop_
_entity_poly.entity_id
_entity_poly.type
_entity_poly.pdbx_seq_one_letter_code
_entity_poly.pdbx_strand_id
1 'polypeptide(L)'
;MADPIIPMYDLLATYDSRPYDPLFTDHDWTREETDYLVHTYRECGGKWPVVIDSYDYPSSSRTMEDLKHRLYTVAAKLLALETPITSMTAPQYELYTTLNSFDPVKEASRKKLAEGHLKRPRNEVDEETVLLRELQRIMLQQTALDADREDLRRRLDHPHANTHGYQYTTSQALTGLWQQLLAAQRKTQHLRPPVRRETAATHQDPPSTADTPMRDAQQPTAQPRFGVVVTNDKLPSGITFASDRLSKPRIAKSALQTEKIAAILSHIGVPDLIPLPTPAVIEEFDKIMTKVHTLLDLRKIADREEQEIRIREAEMAASG
;
A
#
# COMPACT_ATOMS: atom_id res chain seq x y z
N MET A 1 7.47 -13.46 -9.51
CA MET A 1 7.28 -13.94 -8.13
C MET A 1 7.67 -15.41 -8.17
N ALA A 2 8.88 -15.74 -7.73
CA ALA A 2 9.32 -17.13 -7.73
C ALA A 2 8.45 -17.90 -6.75
N ASP A 3 8.00 -19.10 -7.13
CA ASP A 3 7.46 -20.05 -6.15
C ASP A 3 8.51 -20.12 -5.02
N PRO A 4 8.12 -19.92 -3.75
CA PRO A 4 9.05 -20.14 -2.65
C PRO A 4 9.65 -21.53 -2.89
N ILE A 5 10.97 -21.66 -2.81
CA ILE A 5 11.63 -22.95 -2.91
C ILE A 5 11.16 -23.73 -1.68
N ILE A 6 10.01 -24.38 -1.82
CA ILE A 6 9.45 -25.24 -0.80
C ILE A 6 10.43 -26.40 -0.73
N PRO A 7 11.06 -26.65 0.44
CA PRO A 7 12.00 -27.75 0.60
C PRO A 7 11.21 -29.07 0.67
N MET A 8 10.56 -29.41 -0.44
CA MET A 8 9.73 -30.62 -0.60
C MET A 8 10.59 -31.85 -0.90
N TYR A 9 11.88 -31.64 -1.19
CA TYR A 9 12.81 -32.71 -1.56
C TYR A 9 12.95 -33.76 -0.45
N ASP A 10 13.16 -33.33 0.80
CA ASP A 10 13.31 -34.23 1.95
C ASP A 10 12.01 -34.99 2.24
N LEU A 11 10.87 -34.31 2.07
CA LEU A 11 9.54 -34.89 2.29
C LEU A 11 9.17 -35.92 1.22
N LEU A 12 9.59 -35.72 -0.04
CA LEU A 12 9.36 -36.66 -1.12
C LEU A 12 10.36 -37.82 -1.12
N ALA A 13 11.48 -37.73 -0.40
CA ALA A 13 12.39 -38.85 -0.18
C ALA A 13 11.76 -39.92 0.73
N THR A 14 10.89 -39.52 1.67
CA THR A 14 10.19 -40.44 2.56
C THR A 14 8.96 -41.09 1.92
N TYR A 15 8.56 -40.67 0.72
CA TYR A 15 7.43 -41.25 -0.03
C TYR A 15 7.68 -42.71 -0.41
N ASP A 16 8.81 -43.02 -1.05
CA ASP A 16 9.12 -44.38 -1.57
C ASP A 16 9.30 -45.43 -0.46
N SER A 17 9.64 -44.99 0.75
CA SER A 17 9.91 -45.91 1.87
C SER A 17 8.66 -46.34 2.63
N ARG A 18 7.48 -45.80 2.29
CA ARG A 18 6.23 -46.09 2.99
C ARG A 18 5.26 -46.89 2.11
N PRO A 19 4.50 -47.84 2.67
CA PRO A 19 3.40 -48.47 1.94
C PRO A 19 2.39 -47.40 1.54
N TYR A 20 1.86 -47.51 0.32
CA TYR A 20 0.89 -46.54 -0.21
C TYR A 20 -0.32 -46.44 0.73
N ASP A 21 -0.47 -45.29 1.36
CA ASP A 21 -1.54 -45.02 2.31
C ASP A 21 -2.87 -44.84 1.53
N PRO A 22 -3.98 -45.47 1.95
CA PRO A 22 -5.30 -45.20 1.39
C PRO A 22 -5.66 -43.71 1.38
N LEU A 23 -5.07 -42.90 2.26
CA LEU A 23 -5.24 -41.45 2.27
C LEU A 23 -4.72 -40.75 1.00
N PHE A 24 -3.82 -41.37 0.23
CA PHE A 24 -3.32 -40.79 -1.03
C PHE A 24 -4.22 -41.06 -2.23
N THR A 25 -5.26 -41.90 -2.07
CA THR A 25 -6.21 -42.18 -3.15
C THR A 25 -6.97 -40.93 -3.58
N ASP A 26 -7.27 -40.87 -4.87
CA ASP A 26 -7.99 -39.78 -5.52
C ASP A 26 -8.74 -40.37 -6.71
N HIS A 27 -9.86 -39.78 -7.08
CA HIS A 27 -10.74 -40.28 -8.14
C HIS A 27 -10.10 -40.10 -9.52
N ASP A 28 -9.35 -39.01 -9.70
CA ASP A 28 -8.82 -38.63 -11.00
C ASP A 28 -7.37 -39.08 -11.22
N TRP A 29 -6.73 -39.67 -10.21
CA TRP A 29 -5.32 -40.05 -10.23
C TRP A 29 -5.14 -41.50 -9.83
N THR A 30 -4.45 -42.25 -10.68
CA THR A 30 -4.00 -43.59 -10.31
C THR A 30 -2.78 -43.52 -9.40
N ARG A 31 -2.53 -44.60 -8.68
CA ARG A 31 -1.33 -44.73 -7.86
C ARG A 31 -0.08 -44.68 -8.74
N GLU A 32 -0.09 -45.41 -9.85
CA GLU A 32 1.02 -45.52 -10.78
C GLU A 32 1.37 -44.17 -11.42
N GLU A 33 0.35 -43.38 -11.78
CA GLU A 33 0.53 -42.01 -12.30
C GLU A 33 1.12 -41.07 -11.23
N THR A 34 0.70 -41.22 -9.97
CA THR A 34 1.23 -40.45 -8.84
C THR A 34 2.68 -40.82 -8.54
N ASP A 35 3.02 -42.11 -8.56
CA ASP A 35 4.38 -42.61 -8.35
C ASP A 35 5.31 -42.11 -9.48
N TYR A 36 4.83 -42.15 -10.73
CA TYR A 36 5.54 -41.59 -11.89
C TYR A 36 5.80 -40.09 -11.71
N LEU A 37 4.79 -39.31 -11.31
CA LEU A 37 4.94 -37.87 -11.05
C LEU A 37 6.01 -37.56 -9.99
N VAL A 38 5.99 -38.28 -8.86
CA VAL A 38 6.97 -38.08 -7.79
C VAL A 38 8.38 -38.40 -8.27
N HIS A 39 8.53 -39.47 -9.05
CA HIS A 39 9.81 -39.86 -9.64
C HIS A 39 10.32 -38.80 -10.64
N THR A 40 9.51 -38.40 -11.62
CA THR A 40 9.87 -37.36 -12.60
C THR A 40 10.23 -36.03 -11.91
N TYR A 41 9.49 -35.63 -10.88
CA TYR A 41 9.79 -34.42 -10.11
C TYR A 41 11.17 -34.48 -9.45
N ARG A 42 11.55 -35.65 -8.90
CA ARG A 42 12.85 -35.87 -8.28
C ARG A 42 13.98 -35.85 -9.32
N GLU A 43 13.81 -36.54 -10.45
CA GLU A 43 14.80 -36.56 -11.53
C GLU A 43 15.05 -35.17 -12.12
N CYS A 44 14.00 -34.37 -12.25
CA CYS A 44 14.09 -32.99 -12.76
C CYS A 44 14.57 -31.98 -11.70
N GLY A 45 14.87 -32.41 -10.47
CA GLY A 45 15.34 -31.56 -9.38
C GLY A 45 14.33 -30.49 -8.95
N GLY A 46 13.03 -30.77 -9.06
CA GLY A 46 11.94 -29.88 -8.67
C GLY A 46 11.70 -28.65 -9.57
N LYS A 47 12.30 -28.61 -10.76
CA LYS A 47 12.11 -27.52 -11.71
C LYS A 47 10.85 -27.74 -12.54
N TRP A 48 9.75 -27.10 -12.16
CA TRP A 48 8.45 -27.24 -12.82
C TRP A 48 8.45 -27.12 -14.36
N PRO A 49 9.17 -26.16 -14.98
CA PRO A 49 9.23 -26.07 -16.44
C PRO A 49 9.88 -27.30 -17.10
N VAL A 50 10.81 -27.96 -16.42
CA VAL A 50 11.44 -29.20 -16.90
C VAL A 50 10.54 -30.39 -16.61
N VAL A 51 9.89 -30.42 -15.44
CA VAL A 51 8.95 -31.48 -15.08
C VAL A 51 7.83 -31.59 -16.10
N ILE A 52 7.20 -30.48 -16.49
CA ILE A 52 6.09 -30.52 -17.47
C ILE A 52 6.55 -30.96 -18.86
N ASP A 53 7.79 -30.64 -19.26
CA ASP A 53 8.35 -30.99 -20.56
C ASP A 53 8.73 -32.49 -20.62
N SER A 54 9.21 -33.02 -19.49
CA SER A 54 9.57 -34.44 -19.34
C SER A 54 8.40 -35.35 -18.97
N TYR A 55 7.25 -34.80 -18.58
CA TYR A 55 6.11 -35.59 -18.11
C TYR A 55 5.30 -36.12 -19.29
N ASP A 56 5.51 -37.40 -19.61
CA ASP A 56 4.79 -38.11 -20.66
C ASP A 56 4.11 -39.36 -20.09
N TYR A 57 2.82 -39.23 -19.73
CA TYR A 57 2.02 -40.34 -19.22
C TYR A 57 0.95 -40.75 -20.25
N PRO A 58 0.91 -42.03 -20.69
CA PRO A 58 0.12 -42.44 -21.87
C PRO A 58 -1.39 -42.22 -21.78
N SER A 59 -1.96 -42.15 -20.57
CA SER A 59 -3.41 -42.07 -20.38
C SER A 59 -3.94 -40.67 -20.18
N SER A 60 -3.07 -39.68 -19.89
CA SER A 60 -3.50 -38.42 -19.31
C SER A 60 -2.61 -37.25 -19.75
N SER A 61 -3.16 -36.29 -20.50
CA SER A 61 -2.52 -34.99 -20.72
C SER A 61 -2.89 -34.04 -19.59
N ARG A 62 -1.93 -33.70 -18.72
CA ARG A 62 -2.14 -32.84 -17.55
C ARG A 62 -1.52 -31.46 -17.74
N THR A 63 -2.12 -30.44 -17.13
CA THR A 63 -1.49 -29.12 -17.07
C THR A 63 -0.47 -29.05 -15.95
N MET A 64 0.47 -28.09 -16.00
CA MET A 64 1.46 -27.89 -14.94
C MET A 64 0.79 -27.67 -13.58
N GLU A 65 -0.33 -26.96 -13.57
CA GLU A 65 -1.08 -26.62 -12.39
C GLU A 65 -1.76 -27.85 -11.77
N ASP A 66 -2.23 -28.80 -12.58
CA ASP A 66 -2.78 -30.09 -12.10
C ASP A 66 -1.70 -30.98 -11.47
N LEU A 67 -0.52 -31.05 -12.11
CA LEU A 67 0.64 -31.77 -11.56
C LEU A 67 1.05 -31.19 -10.20
N LYS A 68 1.10 -29.85 -10.10
CA LYS A 68 1.36 -29.13 -8.85
C LYS A 68 0.34 -29.47 -7.78
N HIS A 69 -0.94 -29.38 -8.09
CA HIS A 69 -2.02 -29.66 -7.14
C HIS A 69 -1.91 -31.08 -6.56
N ARG A 70 -1.68 -32.07 -7.43
CA ARG A 70 -1.52 -33.46 -6.99
C ARG A 70 -0.31 -33.63 -6.07
N LEU A 71 0.85 -33.12 -6.49
CA LEU A 71 2.09 -33.25 -5.72
C LEU A 71 1.98 -32.55 -4.37
N TYR A 72 1.39 -31.35 -4.31
CA TYR A 72 1.21 -30.60 -3.06
C TYR A 72 0.19 -31.26 -2.13
N THR A 73 -0.87 -31.86 -2.66
CA THR A 73 -1.83 -32.63 -1.85
C THR A 73 -1.15 -33.84 -1.20
N VAL A 74 -0.34 -34.58 -1.96
CA VAL A 74 0.43 -35.72 -1.45
C VAL A 74 1.44 -35.25 -0.40
N ALA A 75 2.18 -34.18 -0.69
CA ALA A 75 3.13 -33.59 0.25
C ALA A 75 2.45 -33.14 1.55
N ALA A 76 1.32 -32.44 1.50
CA ALA A 76 0.58 -32.01 2.69
C ALA A 76 0.17 -33.21 3.57
N LYS A 77 -0.31 -34.29 2.93
CA LYS A 77 -0.69 -35.53 3.61
C LYS A 77 0.53 -36.23 4.22
N LEU A 78 1.65 -36.32 3.50
CA LEU A 78 2.91 -36.87 4.03
C LEU A 78 3.40 -36.11 5.25
N LEU A 79 3.35 -34.78 5.19
CA LEU A 79 3.77 -33.90 6.27
C LEU A 79 2.90 -34.09 7.52
N ALA A 80 1.58 -34.23 7.35
CA ALA A 80 0.65 -34.49 8.44
C ALA A 80 0.83 -35.90 9.06
N LEU A 81 1.27 -36.88 8.28
CA LEU A 81 1.58 -38.24 8.76
C LEU A 81 2.90 -38.28 9.54
N GLU A 82 3.93 -37.57 9.08
CA GLU A 82 5.23 -37.51 9.76
C GLU A 82 5.17 -36.67 11.03
N THR A 83 4.49 -35.52 10.96
CA THR A 83 4.28 -34.62 12.09
C THR A 83 2.78 -34.30 12.21
N PRO A 84 2.07 -34.94 13.15
CA PRO A 84 0.66 -34.63 13.40
C PRO A 84 0.46 -33.13 13.66
N ILE A 85 -0.66 -32.58 13.18
CA ILE A 85 -0.96 -31.14 13.23
C ILE A 85 -0.79 -30.56 14.64
N THR A 86 -1.17 -31.31 15.68
CA THR A 86 -1.04 -30.91 17.09
C THR A 86 0.40 -30.69 17.55
N SER A 87 1.37 -31.30 16.85
CA SER A 87 2.80 -31.26 17.17
C SER A 87 3.64 -30.50 16.15
N MET A 88 3.02 -29.83 15.17
CA MET A 88 3.76 -29.10 14.15
C MET A 88 4.40 -27.82 14.70
N THR A 89 5.63 -27.56 14.26
CA THR A 89 6.30 -26.27 14.48
C THR A 89 5.65 -25.19 13.62
N ALA A 90 5.71 -23.92 14.02
CA ALA A 90 5.17 -22.79 13.25
C ALA A 90 5.50 -22.81 11.73
N PRO A 91 6.77 -22.97 11.28
CA PRO A 91 7.08 -23.03 9.84
C PRO A 91 6.52 -24.29 9.15
N GLN A 92 6.40 -25.41 9.86
CA GLN A 92 5.81 -26.64 9.30
C GLN A 92 4.31 -26.46 9.09
N TYR A 93 3.62 -25.79 10.03
CA TYR A 93 2.21 -25.48 9.89
C TYR A 93 1.94 -24.47 8.77
N GLU A 94 2.79 -23.45 8.62
CA GLU A 94 2.74 -22.52 7.47
C GLU A 94 2.94 -23.28 6.14
N LEU A 95 3.88 -24.22 6.08
CA LEU A 95 4.05 -25.06 4.90
C LEU A 95 2.81 -25.93 4.63
N TYR A 96 2.25 -26.57 5.65
CA TYR A 96 1.04 -27.38 5.52
C TYR A 96 -0.14 -26.56 4.99
N THR A 97 -0.36 -25.36 5.52
CA THR A 97 -1.44 -24.47 5.08
C THR A 97 -1.25 -23.98 3.64
N THR A 98 -0.01 -23.65 3.26
CA THR A 98 0.30 -23.25 1.87
C THR A 98 0.13 -24.38 0.87
N LEU A 99 0.54 -25.61 1.20
CA LEU A 99 0.33 -26.78 0.34
C LEU A 99 -1.15 -27.14 0.19
N ASN A 100 -1.93 -27.06 1.28
CA ASN A 100 -3.35 -27.46 1.27
C ASN A 100 -4.29 -26.38 0.70
N SER A 101 -3.82 -25.14 0.54
CA SER A 101 -4.61 -24.03 -0.02
C SER A 101 -4.39 -23.83 -1.52
N PHE A 102 -3.52 -24.63 -2.15
CA PHE A 102 -3.24 -24.54 -3.58
C PHE A 102 -4.48 -24.93 -4.41
N ASP A 103 -4.86 -24.06 -5.34
CA ASP A 103 -6.04 -24.23 -6.20
C ASP A 103 -5.60 -24.10 -7.67
N PRO A 104 -5.70 -25.17 -8.49
CA PRO A 104 -5.18 -25.17 -9.85
C PRO A 104 -5.88 -24.14 -10.76
N VAL A 105 -7.18 -23.89 -10.55
CA VAL A 105 -7.95 -22.95 -11.39
C VAL A 105 -7.53 -21.52 -11.10
N LYS A 106 -7.36 -21.18 -9.82
CA LYS A 106 -6.86 -19.86 -9.41
C LYS A 106 -5.45 -19.62 -9.93
N GLU A 107 -4.59 -20.62 -9.84
CA GLU A 107 -3.21 -20.54 -10.31
C GLU A 107 -3.10 -20.39 -11.82
N ALA A 108 -3.92 -21.12 -12.59
CA ALA A 108 -4.04 -20.93 -14.03
C ALA A 108 -4.52 -19.51 -14.39
N SER A 109 -5.54 -19.00 -13.67
CA SER A 109 -6.04 -17.63 -13.88
C SER A 109 -4.98 -16.57 -13.55
N ARG A 110 -4.22 -16.79 -12.47
CA ARG A 110 -3.12 -15.92 -12.03
C ARG A 110 -2.00 -15.89 -13.07
N LYS A 111 -1.61 -17.05 -13.59
CA LYS A 111 -0.62 -17.20 -14.66
C LYS A 111 -1.07 -16.47 -15.93
N LYS A 112 -2.32 -16.64 -16.34
CA LYS A 112 -2.89 -15.94 -17.51
C LYS A 112 -2.86 -14.43 -17.35
N LEU A 113 -3.18 -13.92 -16.16
CA LEU A 113 -3.10 -12.48 -15.85
C LEU A 113 -1.65 -11.97 -15.90
N ALA A 114 -0.71 -12.70 -15.30
CA ALA A 114 0.71 -12.35 -15.35
C ALA A 114 1.27 -12.39 -16.78
N GLU A 115 0.86 -13.37 -17.59
CA GLU A 115 1.20 -13.46 -19.00
C GLU A 115 0.64 -12.27 -19.80
N GLY A 116 -0.60 -11.85 -19.51
CA GLY A 116 -1.20 -10.64 -20.07
C GLY A 116 -0.37 -9.40 -19.75
N HIS A 117 0.05 -9.22 -18.50
CA HIS A 117 0.92 -8.11 -18.11
C HIS A 117 2.30 -8.17 -18.76
N LEU A 118 2.87 -9.37 -18.93
CA LEU A 118 4.18 -9.54 -19.57
C LEU A 118 4.13 -9.16 -21.05
N LYS A 119 3.03 -9.48 -21.74
CA LYS A 119 2.84 -9.19 -23.17
C LYS A 119 2.25 -7.81 -23.44
N ARG A 120 1.98 -7.02 -22.39
CA ARG A 120 1.34 -5.71 -22.52
C ARG A 120 2.27 -4.69 -23.19
N PRO A 121 1.89 -4.11 -24.35
CA PRO A 121 2.69 -3.13 -25.05
C PRO A 121 2.51 -1.72 -24.44
N ARG A 122 3.50 -0.84 -24.61
CA ARG A 122 3.52 0.48 -23.96
C ARG A 122 2.40 1.41 -24.45
N ASN A 123 2.05 1.33 -25.73
CA ASN A 123 0.95 2.13 -26.31
C ASN A 123 -0.40 1.79 -25.67
N GLU A 124 -0.68 0.51 -25.41
CA GLU A 124 -1.90 0.08 -24.74
C GLU A 124 -1.96 0.60 -23.30
N VAL A 125 -0.81 0.70 -22.62
CA VAL A 125 -0.73 1.34 -21.29
C VAL A 125 -1.11 2.82 -21.38
N ASP A 126 -0.53 3.55 -22.33
CA ASP A 126 -0.80 4.98 -22.49
C ASP A 126 -2.29 5.22 -22.81
N GLU A 127 -2.85 4.45 -23.75
CA GLU A 127 -4.27 4.50 -24.10
C GLU A 127 -5.18 4.21 -22.89
N GLU A 128 -4.91 3.14 -22.13
CA GLU A 128 -5.68 2.81 -20.92
C GLU A 128 -5.60 3.93 -19.86
N THR A 129 -4.44 4.58 -19.68
CA THR A 129 -4.33 5.69 -18.71
C THR A 129 -5.14 6.91 -19.14
N VAL A 130 -5.20 7.20 -20.45
CA VAL A 130 -6.05 8.27 -21.00
C VAL A 130 -7.52 7.93 -20.79
N LEU A 131 -7.93 6.68 -21.10
CA LEU A 131 -9.30 6.22 -20.90
C LEU A 131 -9.72 6.27 -19.42
N LEU A 132 -8.85 5.87 -18.48
CA LEU A 132 -9.13 5.95 -17.05
C LEU A 132 -9.31 7.39 -16.57
N ARG A 133 -8.49 8.33 -17.08
CA ARG A 133 -8.65 9.75 -16.79
C ARG A 133 -9.98 10.29 -17.32
N GLU A 134 -10.35 9.95 -18.55
CA GLU A 134 -11.64 10.36 -19.12
C GLU A 134 -12.82 9.72 -18.38
N LEU A 135 -12.71 8.45 -17.98
CA LEU A 135 -13.73 7.79 -17.16
C LEU A 135 -13.92 8.51 -15.82
N GLN A 136 -12.82 8.83 -15.12
CA GLN A 136 -12.89 9.59 -13.86
C GLN A 136 -13.54 10.96 -14.08
N ARG A 137 -13.21 11.65 -15.18
CA ARG A 137 -13.83 12.92 -15.55
C ARG A 137 -15.34 12.78 -15.80
N ILE A 138 -15.76 11.76 -16.55
CA ILE A 138 -17.18 11.47 -16.81
C ILE A 138 -17.90 11.15 -15.50
N MET A 139 -17.32 10.33 -14.62
CA MET A 139 -17.92 10.00 -13.32
C MET A 139 -18.12 11.25 -12.47
N LEU A 140 -17.11 12.13 -12.38
CA LEU A 140 -17.23 13.39 -11.64
C LEU A 140 -18.33 14.29 -12.25
N GLN A 141 -18.37 14.40 -13.57
CA GLN A 141 -19.41 15.15 -14.26
C GLN A 141 -20.80 14.56 -14.01
N GLN A 142 -20.95 13.23 -13.98
CA GLN A 142 -22.21 12.57 -13.67
C GLN A 142 -22.67 12.88 -12.24
N THR A 143 -21.76 12.84 -11.26
CA THR A 143 -22.11 13.23 -9.88
C THR A 143 -22.55 14.69 -9.77
N ALA A 144 -21.93 15.61 -10.53
CA ALA A 144 -22.33 17.01 -10.57
C ALA A 144 -23.72 17.18 -11.20
N LEU A 145 -23.99 16.51 -12.32
CA LEU A 145 -25.30 16.56 -12.97
C LEU A 145 -26.41 15.97 -12.09
N ASP A 146 -26.12 14.91 -11.33
CA ASP A 146 -27.08 14.32 -10.42
C ASP A 146 -27.35 15.24 -9.22
N ALA A 147 -26.34 15.94 -8.70
CA ALA A 147 -26.52 16.98 -7.69
C ALA A 147 -27.36 18.17 -8.22
N ASP A 148 -27.09 18.63 -9.45
CA ASP A 148 -27.88 19.69 -10.09
C ASP A 148 -29.34 19.25 -10.31
N ARG A 149 -29.56 18.00 -10.73
CA ARG A 149 -30.90 17.41 -10.85
C ARG A 149 -31.61 17.33 -9.51
N GLU A 150 -30.91 16.93 -8.45
CA GLU A 150 -31.47 16.91 -7.09
C GLU A 150 -31.82 18.30 -6.60
N ASP A 151 -30.98 19.31 -6.86
CA ASP A 151 -31.27 20.70 -6.50
C ASP A 151 -32.49 21.23 -7.27
N LEU A 152 -32.58 20.95 -8.57
CA LEU A 152 -33.76 21.27 -9.37
C LEU A 152 -35.02 20.58 -8.84
N ARG A 153 -34.94 19.29 -8.50
CA ARG A 153 -36.05 18.55 -7.88
C ARG A 153 -36.43 19.18 -6.55
N ARG A 154 -35.48 19.50 -5.67
CA ARG A 154 -35.77 20.19 -4.40
C ARG A 154 -36.47 21.53 -4.61
N ARG A 155 -36.01 22.33 -5.57
CA ARG A 155 -36.63 23.63 -5.91
C ARG A 155 -38.04 23.45 -6.48
N LEU A 156 -38.27 22.40 -7.27
CA LEU A 156 -39.55 22.09 -7.88
C LEU A 156 -40.54 21.45 -6.88
N ASP A 157 -40.04 20.62 -5.97
CA ASP A 157 -40.79 19.93 -4.89
C ASP A 157 -41.03 20.82 -3.67
N HIS A 158 -40.62 22.09 -3.70
CA HIS A 158 -41.18 23.06 -2.76
C HIS A 158 -42.71 22.99 -2.91
N PRO A 159 -43.46 22.86 -1.80
CA PRO A 159 -44.91 22.80 -1.90
C PRO A 159 -45.33 24.04 -2.69
N HIS A 160 -45.83 23.82 -3.91
CA HIS A 160 -46.63 24.84 -4.57
C HIS A 160 -47.64 25.23 -3.50
N ALA A 161 -47.54 26.46 -2.99
CA ALA A 161 -48.55 26.96 -2.09
C ALA A 161 -49.84 26.68 -2.83
N ASN A 162 -50.64 25.76 -2.29
CA ASN A 162 -51.94 25.45 -2.83
C ASN A 162 -52.77 26.70 -2.52
N THR A 163 -52.53 27.71 -3.33
CA THR A 163 -53.23 28.96 -3.38
C THR A 163 -54.55 28.60 -4.02
N HIS A 164 -55.38 27.93 -3.21
CA HIS A 164 -56.75 28.38 -3.09
C HIS A 164 -56.63 29.88 -2.84
N GLY A 165 -56.72 30.65 -3.92
CA GLY A 165 -56.76 32.10 -3.86
C GLY A 165 -57.74 32.48 -2.74
N TYR A 166 -57.35 33.47 -1.95
CA TYR A 166 -58.20 34.14 -0.96
C TYR A 166 -58.44 33.40 0.38
N GLN A 167 -57.39 33.02 1.12
CA GLN A 167 -57.55 32.64 2.55
C GLN A 167 -57.20 33.75 3.56
N TYR A 168 -56.65 34.88 3.12
CA TYR A 168 -56.30 36.02 3.99
C TYR A 168 -56.96 37.34 3.54
N THR A 169 -58.22 37.27 3.14
CA THR A 169 -58.96 38.44 2.64
C THR A 169 -59.52 39.36 3.74
N THR A 170 -59.45 38.96 5.01
CA THR A 170 -59.91 39.78 6.15
C THR A 170 -58.74 40.19 7.03
N SER A 171 -58.78 41.41 7.58
CA SER A 171 -57.74 41.94 8.48
C SER A 171 -57.59 41.09 9.76
N GLN A 172 -58.67 40.43 10.18
CA GLN A 172 -58.63 39.50 11.31
C GLN A 172 -57.82 38.23 11.01
N ALA A 173 -57.95 37.67 9.80
CA ALA A 173 -57.15 36.50 9.40
C ALA A 173 -55.65 36.83 9.31
N LEU A 174 -55.31 38.04 8.85
CA LEU A 174 -53.92 38.52 8.85
C LEU A 174 -53.36 38.72 10.26
N THR A 175 -54.19 39.22 11.20
CA THR A 175 -53.78 39.42 12.59
C THR A 175 -53.51 38.08 13.29
N GLY A 176 -54.31 37.05 13.00
CA GLY A 176 -54.08 35.69 13.50
C GLY A 176 -52.78 35.06 12.95
N LEU A 177 -52.50 35.25 11.67
CA LEU A 177 -51.25 34.79 11.06
C LEU A 177 -50.02 35.50 11.65
N TRP A 178 -50.14 36.80 11.92
CA TRP A 178 -49.06 37.57 12.55
C TRP A 178 -48.74 37.06 13.97
N GLN A 179 -49.75 36.72 14.77
CA GLN A 179 -49.55 36.14 16.10
C GLN A 179 -48.91 34.74 16.05
N GLN A 180 -49.28 33.90 15.07
CA GLN A 180 -48.63 32.60 14.86
C GLN A 180 -47.15 32.75 14.48
N LEU A 181 -46.83 33.74 13.65
CA LEU A 181 -45.45 33.99 13.23
C LEU A 181 -44.56 34.49 14.38
N LEU A 182 -45.10 35.34 15.25
CA LEU A 182 -44.43 35.76 16.49
C LEU A 182 -44.19 34.60 17.47
N ALA A 183 -45.13 33.65 17.55
CA ALA A 183 -44.97 32.46 18.38
C ALA A 183 -43.90 31.49 17.82
N ALA A 184 -43.83 31.35 16.49
CA ALA A 184 -42.82 30.53 15.82
C ALA A 184 -41.40 31.11 15.98
N GLN A 185 -41.26 32.43 15.92
CA GLN A 185 -39.97 33.12 16.04
C GLN A 185 -39.35 33.00 17.45
N ARG A 186 -40.18 32.85 18.49
CA ARG A 186 -39.72 32.58 19.86
C ARG A 186 -39.10 31.17 20.02
N LYS A 187 -39.48 30.23 19.15
CA LYS A 187 -39.01 28.83 19.23
C LYS A 187 -37.63 28.61 18.60
N THR A 188 -37.16 29.55 17.77
CA THR A 188 -35.87 29.47 17.04
C THR A 188 -34.70 30.20 17.72
N GLN A 189 -34.88 30.77 18.92
CA GLN A 189 -33.83 31.59 19.57
C GLN A 189 -32.80 30.78 20.41
N HIS A 190 -32.76 29.45 20.29
CA HIS A 190 -31.78 28.59 20.98
C HIS A 190 -30.92 27.77 19.99
N LEU A 191 -30.14 28.43 19.14
CA LEU A 191 -28.94 27.83 18.54
C LEU A 191 -27.83 28.90 18.42
N ARG A 192 -27.04 29.07 19.49
CA ARG A 192 -25.69 29.63 19.44
C ARG A 192 -24.70 28.48 19.73
N PRO A 193 -23.60 28.34 18.99
CA PRO A 193 -22.63 27.27 19.23
C PRO A 193 -21.74 27.62 20.44
N PRO A 194 -21.25 26.63 21.22
CA PRO A 194 -20.33 26.90 22.32
C PRO A 194 -18.89 27.03 21.81
N VAL A 195 -18.21 28.05 22.34
CA VAL A 195 -16.75 28.20 22.33
C VAL A 195 -16.14 27.06 23.15
N ARG A 196 -15.20 26.30 22.58
CA ARG A 196 -14.49 25.22 23.27
C ARG A 196 -13.26 25.77 24.00
N ARG A 197 -13.24 25.49 25.31
CA ARG A 197 -12.24 25.88 26.31
C ARG A 197 -11.10 24.85 26.32
N GLU A 198 -9.88 25.35 26.51
CA GLU A 198 -8.65 24.61 26.79
C GLU A 198 -8.76 23.82 28.10
N THR A 199 -8.18 22.61 28.12
CA THR A 199 -7.73 21.92 29.34
C THR A 199 -6.46 21.12 29.08
N ALA A 200 -5.66 21.04 30.14
CA ALA A 200 -4.24 20.73 30.23
C ALA A 200 -3.85 19.25 30.20
N ALA A 201 -2.51 19.07 30.23
CA ALA A 201 -1.69 17.95 30.72
C ALA A 201 -1.36 16.88 29.65
N THR A 202 -0.13 16.36 29.52
CA THR A 202 0.88 16.02 30.53
C THR A 202 2.27 15.89 29.87
N HIS A 203 3.31 16.30 30.60
CA HIS A 203 4.72 16.02 30.33
C HIS A 203 5.05 14.53 30.49
N GLN A 204 5.83 13.95 29.56
CA GLN A 204 6.79 12.88 29.87
C GLN A 204 7.85 12.80 28.77
N ASP A 205 9.10 13.08 29.16
CA ASP A 205 10.34 12.95 28.41
C ASP A 205 10.93 11.51 28.57
N PRO A 206 11.97 11.14 27.79
CA PRO A 206 12.21 9.77 27.30
C PRO A 206 13.27 9.00 28.11
N PRO A 207 13.56 7.73 27.77
CA PRO A 207 14.86 7.14 28.05
C PRO A 207 15.72 6.99 26.78
N SER A 208 16.96 7.44 26.97
CA SER A 208 18.10 7.40 26.05
C SER A 208 18.89 6.09 26.17
N THR A 209 19.47 5.68 25.04
CA THR A 209 20.81 5.06 24.85
C THR A 209 21.31 3.93 25.77
N ALA A 210 21.76 2.84 25.15
CA ALA A 210 22.85 2.01 25.66
C ALA A 210 23.82 1.61 24.53
N ASP A 211 25.07 2.06 24.68
CA ASP A 211 26.28 1.58 24.00
C ASP A 211 26.63 0.14 24.43
N THR A 212 27.44 -0.59 23.65
CA THR A 212 28.82 -1.13 23.92
C THR A 212 29.20 -2.24 22.87
N PRO A 213 30.43 -2.83 22.78
CA PRO A 213 31.46 -2.46 21.77
C PRO A 213 32.13 -3.62 20.97
N MET A 214 33.09 -3.26 20.09
CA MET A 214 34.28 -3.99 19.58
C MET A 214 34.14 -5.25 18.67
N ARG A 215 34.79 -5.24 17.49
CA ARG A 215 36.11 -5.89 17.25
C ARG A 215 36.63 -5.77 15.80
N ASP A 216 37.96 -5.83 15.73
CA ASP A 216 38.90 -5.66 14.63
C ASP A 216 38.82 -6.60 13.42
N ALA A 217 39.54 -6.15 12.37
CA ALA A 217 40.32 -6.91 11.39
C ALA A 217 39.68 -7.15 10.01
N GLN A 218 40.15 -6.43 8.98
CA GLN A 218 41.09 -6.97 7.98
C GLN A 218 41.61 -5.85 7.04
N GLN A 219 42.90 -5.88 6.70
CA GLN A 219 43.61 -4.92 5.85
C GLN A 219 43.15 -4.93 4.35
N PRO A 220 43.25 -3.80 3.61
CA PRO A 220 42.61 -3.59 2.31
C PRO A 220 43.47 -3.94 1.07
N THR A 221 44.33 -4.96 1.11
CA THR A 221 45.26 -5.22 -0.01
C THR A 221 44.90 -6.39 -0.93
N ALA A 222 43.74 -7.03 -0.77
CA ALA A 222 43.36 -8.22 -1.57
C ALA A 222 42.12 -8.06 -2.48
N GLN A 223 41.57 -6.85 -2.64
CA GLN A 223 40.26 -6.67 -3.30
C GLN A 223 40.23 -6.60 -4.84
N PRO A 224 41.31 -6.29 -5.61
CA PRO A 224 41.15 -6.20 -7.07
C PRO A 224 41.09 -7.56 -7.79
N ARG A 225 41.31 -8.70 -7.11
CA ARG A 225 41.23 -10.03 -7.75
C ARG A 225 39.80 -10.57 -7.89
N PHE A 226 38.81 -10.02 -7.18
CA PHE A 226 37.44 -10.53 -7.16
C PHE A 226 36.39 -9.59 -7.76
N GLY A 227 36.80 -8.49 -8.41
CA GLY A 227 35.86 -7.62 -9.14
C GLY A 227 34.81 -6.91 -8.28
N VAL A 228 35.06 -6.73 -6.98
CA VAL A 228 34.17 -5.96 -6.09
C VAL A 228 34.56 -4.50 -6.15
N VAL A 229 33.75 -3.69 -6.82
CA VAL A 229 33.82 -2.22 -6.75
C VAL A 229 32.94 -1.79 -5.58
N VAL A 230 33.56 -1.45 -4.45
CA VAL A 230 32.86 -0.78 -3.34
C VAL A 230 32.67 0.68 -3.75
N THR A 231 31.45 1.06 -4.12
CA THR A 231 31.07 2.46 -4.25
C THR A 231 31.20 3.11 -2.86
N ASN A 232 32.06 4.12 -2.76
CA ASN A 232 32.46 4.78 -1.51
C ASN A 232 31.36 5.73 -0.97
N ASP A 233 30.11 5.26 -0.88
CA ASP A 233 29.10 5.92 -0.06
C ASP A 233 29.11 5.24 1.30
N LYS A 234 29.53 5.98 2.33
CA LYS A 234 29.41 5.56 3.73
C LYS A 234 27.93 5.49 4.08
N LEU A 235 27.28 4.39 3.71
CA LEU A 235 25.95 4.07 4.17
C LEU A 235 26.02 3.84 5.70
N PRO A 236 25.09 4.40 6.49
CA PRO A 236 25.01 4.08 7.91
C PRO A 236 24.82 2.57 8.05
N SER A 237 25.60 1.96 8.96
CA SER A 237 25.55 0.52 9.22
C SER A 237 24.12 0.10 9.60
N GLY A 238 23.49 -0.72 8.76
CA GLY A 238 22.13 -1.24 8.96
C GLY A 238 21.36 -1.47 7.65
N ILE A 239 20.36 -2.35 7.69
CA ILE A 239 19.39 -2.53 6.60
C ILE A 239 18.40 -1.36 6.68
N THR A 240 18.29 -0.53 5.65
CA THR A 240 17.30 0.55 5.57
C THR A 240 16.28 0.24 4.47
N PHE A 241 15.00 0.45 4.76
CA PHE A 241 13.93 0.21 3.79
C PHE A 241 13.81 1.39 2.81
N ALA A 242 13.36 1.10 1.60
CA ALA A 242 13.11 2.10 0.56
C ALA A 242 12.08 3.17 1.01
N SER A 243 11.09 2.77 1.81
CA SER A 243 10.12 3.66 2.45
C SER A 243 10.75 4.60 3.48
N ASP A 244 11.75 4.09 4.21
CA ASP A 244 12.47 4.82 5.25
C ASP A 244 13.33 5.95 4.66
N ARG A 245 13.82 5.77 3.42
CA ARG A 245 14.51 6.82 2.66
C ARG A 245 13.59 7.96 2.19
N LEU A 246 12.28 7.73 2.10
CA LEU A 246 11.31 8.75 1.71
C LEU A 246 10.68 9.47 2.92
N SER A 247 10.63 8.80 4.08
CA SER A 247 10.02 9.35 5.31
C SER A 247 11.00 10.12 6.19
N LYS A 248 12.20 9.57 6.46
CA LYS A 248 13.22 10.19 7.32
C LYS A 248 13.62 11.61 6.91
N PRO A 249 13.92 11.91 5.63
CA PRO A 249 14.33 13.27 5.25
C PRO A 249 13.20 14.31 5.37
N ARG A 250 11.93 13.89 5.54
CA ARG A 250 10.81 14.81 5.81
C ARG A 250 10.79 15.28 7.26
N ILE A 251 11.44 14.55 8.17
CA ILE A 251 11.41 14.80 9.60
C ILE A 251 12.72 15.51 10.00
N ALA A 252 12.61 16.81 10.27
CA ALA A 252 13.69 17.59 10.83
C ALA A 252 13.72 17.49 12.37
N LYS A 253 14.83 17.91 12.98
CA LYS A 253 14.98 17.97 14.45
C LYS A 253 14.00 18.94 15.11
N SER A 254 13.49 19.94 14.37
CA SER A 254 12.52 20.92 14.85
C SER A 254 11.16 20.69 14.19
N ALA A 255 10.10 20.63 15.00
CA ALA A 255 8.72 20.46 14.52
C ALA A 255 8.32 21.56 13.52
N LEU A 256 8.73 22.81 13.76
CA LEU A 256 8.45 23.94 12.87
C LEU A 256 9.16 23.79 11.50
N GLN A 257 10.35 23.19 11.47
CA GLN A 257 11.04 22.91 10.22
C GLN A 257 10.38 21.76 9.45
N THR A 258 9.96 20.71 10.15
CA THR A 258 9.17 19.60 9.57
C THR A 258 7.88 20.11 8.93
N GLU A 259 7.16 21.02 9.59
CA GLU A 259 5.95 21.64 9.04
C GLU A 259 6.23 22.50 7.80
N LYS A 260 7.32 23.28 7.81
CA LYS A 260 7.75 24.06 6.64
C LYS A 260 8.14 23.17 5.46
N ILE A 261 8.85 22.06 5.72
CA ILE A 261 9.19 21.07 4.69
C ILE A 261 7.91 20.46 4.12
N ALA A 262 6.97 20.05 4.97
CA ALA A 262 5.67 19.51 4.53
C ALA A 262 4.87 20.51 3.68
N ALA A 263 4.84 21.78 4.07
CA ALA A 263 4.16 22.84 3.31
C ALA A 263 4.80 23.08 1.94
N ILE A 264 6.14 23.07 1.85
CA ILE A 264 6.86 23.23 0.58
C ILE A 264 6.62 22.01 -0.33
N LEU A 265 6.69 20.80 0.20
CA LEU A 265 6.44 19.57 -0.55
C LEU A 265 4.99 19.50 -1.05
N SER A 266 4.02 19.91 -0.23
CA SER A 266 2.61 20.03 -0.62
C SER A 266 2.41 21.04 -1.74
N HIS A 267 3.09 22.20 -1.69
CA HIS A 267 3.02 23.22 -2.74
C HIS A 267 3.63 22.75 -4.08
N ILE A 268 4.70 21.95 -4.05
CA ILE A 268 5.32 21.36 -5.25
C ILE A 268 4.48 20.18 -5.79
N GLY A 269 3.45 19.74 -5.05
CA GLY A 269 2.58 18.64 -5.44
C GLY A 269 3.15 17.26 -5.14
N VAL A 270 4.15 17.17 -4.26
CA VAL A 270 4.70 15.89 -3.79
C VAL A 270 3.77 15.31 -2.72
N PRO A 271 3.14 14.14 -2.94
CA PRO A 271 2.25 13.53 -1.95
C PRO A 271 2.98 13.19 -0.64
N ASP A 272 2.25 13.16 0.47
CA ASP A 272 2.82 12.84 1.78
C ASP A 272 3.28 11.37 1.88
N LEU A 273 2.53 10.48 1.21
CA LEU A 273 2.86 9.08 1.04
C LEU A 273 3.14 8.76 -0.42
N ILE A 274 4.34 8.25 -0.72
CA ILE A 274 4.71 7.75 -2.04
C ILE A 274 4.54 6.22 -2.01
N PRO A 275 3.51 5.65 -2.68
CA PRO A 275 3.15 4.24 -2.54
C PRO A 275 4.13 3.27 -3.22
N LEU A 276 4.95 3.76 -4.16
CA LEU A 276 5.89 2.94 -4.93
C LEU A 276 7.31 3.51 -4.82
N PRO A 277 8.07 3.14 -3.76
CA PRO A 277 9.44 3.59 -3.55
C PRO A 277 10.41 2.80 -4.47
N THR A 278 10.43 3.17 -5.74
CA THR A 278 11.39 2.63 -6.73
C THR A 278 12.74 3.36 -6.61
N PRO A 279 13.87 2.74 -6.98
CA PRO A 279 15.19 3.37 -6.85
C PRO A 279 15.32 4.70 -7.60
N ALA A 280 14.71 4.81 -8.79
CA ALA A 280 14.71 6.06 -9.56
C ALA A 280 13.92 7.17 -8.87
N VAL A 281 12.79 6.85 -8.24
CA VAL A 281 11.97 7.82 -7.49
C VAL A 281 12.69 8.31 -6.24
N ILE A 282 13.44 7.44 -5.56
CA ILE A 282 14.23 7.81 -4.38
C ILE A 282 15.34 8.80 -4.76
N GLU A 283 16.03 8.56 -5.87
CA GLU A 283 17.09 9.46 -6.35
C GLU A 283 16.56 10.87 -6.67
N GLU A 284 15.43 10.96 -7.39
CA GLU A 284 14.80 12.25 -7.69
C GLU A 284 14.26 12.93 -6.43
N PHE A 285 13.73 12.16 -5.48
CA PHE A 285 13.28 12.70 -4.20
C PHE A 285 14.44 13.27 -3.37
N ASP A 286 15.60 12.60 -3.34
CA ASP A 286 16.80 13.10 -2.66
C ASP A 286 17.31 14.43 -3.28
N LYS A 287 17.24 14.57 -4.61
CA LYS A 287 17.53 15.82 -5.31
C LYS A 287 16.56 16.94 -4.91
N ILE A 288 15.26 16.64 -4.83
CA ILE A 288 14.24 17.60 -4.38
C ILE A 288 14.50 18.01 -2.94
N MET A 289 14.75 17.05 -2.04
CA MET A 289 15.01 17.34 -0.63
C MET A 289 16.24 18.22 -0.44
N THR A 290 17.29 18.03 -1.23
CA THR A 290 18.48 18.90 -1.19
C THR A 290 18.11 20.34 -1.55
N LYS A 291 17.30 20.55 -2.60
CA LYS A 291 16.79 21.87 -2.99
C LYS A 291 15.86 22.49 -1.94
N VAL A 292 15.03 21.70 -1.27
CA VAL A 292 14.15 22.18 -0.20
C VAL A 292 14.97 22.70 0.97
N HIS A 293 16.02 21.99 1.38
CA HIS A 293 16.92 22.44 2.44
C HIS A 293 17.65 23.73 2.07
N THR A 294 18.19 23.84 0.85
CA THR A 294 18.86 25.08 0.42
C THR A 294 17.89 26.28 0.39
N LEU A 295 16.64 26.09 -0.03
CA LEU A 295 15.62 27.14 0.00
C LEU A 295 15.28 27.58 1.44
N LEU A 296 15.22 26.65 2.39
CA LEU A 296 14.98 26.99 3.79
C LEU A 296 16.13 27.80 4.39
N ASP A 297 17.37 27.46 4.04
CA ASP A 297 18.55 28.21 4.49
C ASP A 297 18.60 29.61 3.86
N LEU A 298 18.30 29.73 2.56
CA LEU A 298 18.21 31.03 1.89
C LEU A 298 17.10 31.91 2.49
N ARG A 299 15.93 31.33 2.78
CA ARG A 299 14.84 32.06 3.45
C ARG A 299 15.27 32.57 4.82
N LYS A 300 15.99 31.75 5.59
CA LYS A 300 16.50 32.15 6.90
C LYS A 300 17.48 33.33 6.80
N ILE A 301 18.31 33.36 5.77
CA ILE A 301 19.23 34.48 5.50
C ILE A 301 18.44 35.73 5.10
N ALA A 302 17.47 35.60 4.19
CA ALA A 302 16.62 36.70 3.75
C ALA A 302 15.84 37.32 4.92
N ASP A 303 15.22 36.50 5.77
CA ASP A 303 14.49 36.96 6.97
C ASP A 303 15.42 37.74 7.92
N ARG A 304 16.70 37.36 8.02
CA ARG A 304 17.71 38.05 8.83
C ARG A 304 18.10 39.40 8.20
N GLU A 305 18.38 39.43 6.91
CA GLU A 305 18.73 40.68 6.20
C GLU A 305 17.59 41.69 6.23
N GLU A 306 16.34 41.24 6.06
CA GLU A 306 15.16 42.12 6.15
C GLU A 306 14.99 42.72 7.55
N GLN A 307 15.27 41.94 8.60
CA GLN A 307 15.28 42.45 9.97
C GLN A 307 16.38 43.49 10.18
N GLU A 308 17.59 43.25 9.67
CA GLU A 308 18.70 44.21 9.76
C GLU A 308 18.39 45.51 9.00
N ILE A 309 17.75 45.43 7.83
CA ILE A 309 17.29 46.61 7.07
C ILE A 309 16.25 47.38 7.89
N ARG A 310 15.23 46.70 8.41
CA ARG A 310 14.14 47.33 9.18
C ARG A 310 14.66 48.05 10.44
N ILE A 311 15.66 47.48 11.12
CA ILE A 311 16.31 48.11 12.27
C ILE A 311 17.04 49.38 11.83
N ARG A 312 17.83 49.32 10.75
CA ARG A 312 18.56 50.51 10.26
C ARG A 312 17.64 51.62 9.78
N GLU A 313 16.53 51.28 9.12
CA GLU A 313 15.50 52.27 8.74
C GLU A 313 14.88 52.95 9.97
N ALA A 314 14.61 52.18 11.03
CA ALA A 314 14.08 52.72 12.28
C ALA A 314 15.10 53.62 13.02
N GLU A 315 16.38 53.26 13.02
CA GLU A 315 17.46 54.08 13.60
C GLU A 315 17.65 55.41 12.84
N MET A 316 17.58 55.35 11.50
CA MET A 316 17.64 56.55 10.65
C MET A 316 16.43 57.46 10.86
N ALA A 317 15.23 56.90 11.01
CA ALA A 317 14.01 57.67 11.29
C ALA A 317 13.98 58.27 12.71
N ALA A 318 14.69 57.69 13.67
CA ALA A 318 14.80 58.23 15.04
C ALA A 318 15.91 59.29 15.20
N SER A 319 16.86 59.34 14.25
CA SER A 319 18.01 60.26 14.29
C SER A 319 17.83 61.53 13.44
N GLY A 320 16.70 61.66 12.72
CA GLY A 320 16.31 62.84 11.96
C GLY A 320 15.12 63.55 12.57
#